data_AF-A0AA39PK60-F1
#
_entry.id   AF-A0AA39PK60-F1
#
_cell.length_a   1.000
_cell.length_b   1.000
_cell.length_c   1.000
_cell.angle_alpha   90.00
_cell.angle_beta   90.00
_cell.angle_gamma   90.00
#
_symmetry.space_group_name_H-M   'P 1'
#
loop_
_entity.id
_entity.type
_entity.pdbx_description
1 polymer ?
#
loop_
_entity_poly.entity_id
_entity_poly.type
_entity_poly.pdbx_seq_one_letter_code
_entity_poly.pdbx_strand_id
1 'polypeptide(L)'
;MSLCPGYHQVTQFGPDDDYEEEEIIYVTLELMNVEPSLIPSCGSYHLVGLDTPTPFLQLAGTVLKGRHEVLLGTELIFSQHEDAVSYMESIRKHLCFKEVHLEEKGKPKPKADACQLLLDCITGKLAPLPRRRRTPKIAVVPEDY
;
A
#
# COMPACT_ATOMS: atom_id res chain seq x y z
N MET A 1 -14.36 -2.44 24.92
CA MET A 1 -14.27 -2.66 23.46
C MET A 1 -12.81 -2.60 23.09
N SER A 2 -12.22 -3.68 22.55
CA SER A 2 -10.83 -3.65 22.10
C SER A 2 -10.74 -3.13 20.68
N LEU A 3 -9.66 -2.39 20.38
CA LEU A 3 -9.40 -1.81 19.06
C LEU A 3 -9.11 -2.87 17.98
N CYS A 4 -8.68 -4.07 18.40
CA CYS A 4 -8.37 -5.21 17.54
C CYS A 4 -9.00 -6.49 18.12
N PRO A 5 -9.64 -7.35 17.31
CA PRO A 5 -10.12 -8.65 17.76
C PRO A 5 -8.97 -9.49 18.35
N GLY A 6 -9.17 -10.07 19.54
CA GLY A 6 -8.17 -10.92 20.22
C GLY A 6 -7.22 -10.21 21.20
N TYR A 7 -7.24 -8.88 21.27
CA TYR A 7 -6.40 -8.11 22.19
C TYR A 7 -7.25 -7.49 23.31
N HIS A 8 -6.75 -7.44 24.55
CA HIS A 8 -7.38 -6.72 25.66
C HIS A 8 -6.43 -5.67 26.23
N GLN A 9 -6.97 -4.49 26.55
CA GLN A 9 -6.19 -3.38 27.09
C GLN A 9 -5.89 -3.64 28.58
N VAL A 10 -4.61 -3.62 28.94
CA VAL A 10 -4.11 -3.67 30.32
C VAL A 10 -3.65 -2.31 30.79
N THR A 11 -3.87 -2.04 32.08
CA THR A 11 -3.42 -0.80 32.76
C THR A 11 -2.03 -0.93 33.36
N GLN A 12 -1.55 -2.16 33.59
CA GLN A 12 -0.20 -2.45 34.09
C GLN A 12 0.18 -3.90 33.75
N PHE A 13 1.46 -4.13 33.44
CA PHE A 13 2.04 -5.46 33.22
C PHE A 13 2.37 -6.14 34.57
N GLY A 14 2.37 -7.47 34.60
CA GLY A 14 2.63 -8.25 35.80
C GLY A 14 4.13 -8.35 36.13
N PRO A 15 4.52 -8.62 37.39
CA PRO A 15 5.93 -8.76 37.79
C PRO A 15 6.59 -10.07 37.32
N ASP A 16 5.81 -11.06 36.86
CA ASP A 16 6.25 -12.37 36.35
C ASP A 16 6.03 -12.51 34.83
N ASP A 17 6.04 -11.39 34.08
CA ASP A 17 6.19 -11.51 32.63
C ASP A 17 7.66 -11.88 32.38
N ASP A 18 7.94 -13.19 32.34
CA ASP A 18 9.15 -13.76 31.73
C ASP A 18 9.18 -13.29 30.27
N TYR A 19 9.70 -12.09 30.04
CA TYR A 19 9.86 -11.55 28.69
C TYR A 19 10.84 -12.46 27.96
N GLU A 20 10.30 -13.31 27.09
CA GLU A 20 11.06 -14.02 26.06
C GLU A 20 12.01 -13.04 25.35
N GLU A 21 13.18 -13.54 24.93
CA GLU A 21 14.19 -12.75 24.22
C GLU A 21 13.55 -11.95 23.06
N GLU A 22 13.98 -10.69 22.88
CA GLU A 22 13.45 -9.84 21.81
C GLU A 22 13.68 -10.49 20.44
N GLU A 23 12.59 -10.96 19.81
CA GLU A 23 12.65 -11.61 18.50
C GLU A 23 12.90 -10.57 17.40
N ILE A 24 14.07 -10.64 16.77
CA ILE A 24 14.42 -9.79 15.62
C ILE A 24 13.92 -10.46 14.35
N ILE A 25 13.04 -9.77 13.61
CA ILE A 25 12.50 -10.25 12.34
C ILE A 25 13.08 -9.42 11.20
N TYR A 26 13.70 -10.09 10.24
CA TYR A 26 14.15 -9.47 9.01
C TYR A 26 13.05 -9.52 7.94
N VAL A 27 12.86 -8.41 7.24
CA VAL A 27 11.90 -8.28 6.14
C VAL A 27 12.52 -7.54 4.97
N THR A 28 12.20 -7.97 3.76
CA THR A 28 12.58 -7.28 2.53
C THR A 28 11.52 -6.25 2.17
N LEU A 29 11.92 -4.99 2.00
CA LEU A 29 11.05 -3.90 1.53
C LEU A 29 11.11 -3.83 0.00
N GLU A 30 10.07 -4.29 -0.66
CA GLU A 30 9.95 -4.16 -2.11
C GLU A 30 9.36 -2.79 -2.46
N LEU A 31 10.21 -1.89 -2.92
CA LEU A 31 9.79 -0.60 -3.46
C LEU A 31 9.50 -0.80 -4.96
N MET A 32 8.24 -0.57 -5.39
CA MET A 32 7.86 -0.69 -6.81
C MET A 32 8.41 0.49 -7.64
N ASN A 33 7.59 1.16 -8.48
CA ASN A 33 7.99 2.28 -9.35
C ASN A 33 8.46 3.51 -8.56
N VAL A 34 9.58 3.39 -7.84
CA VAL A 34 10.27 4.45 -7.13
C VAL A 34 11.45 4.88 -7.99
N GLU A 35 11.71 6.19 -7.97
CA GLU A 35 12.84 6.76 -8.67
C GLU A 35 14.16 6.17 -8.10
N PRO A 36 15.05 5.59 -8.93
CA PRO A 36 16.23 4.86 -8.42
C PRO A 36 17.19 5.69 -7.59
N SER A 37 17.29 7.01 -7.82
CA SER A 37 18.14 7.90 -7.03
C SER A 37 17.54 8.25 -5.66
N LEU A 38 16.26 7.95 -5.41
CA LEU A 38 15.58 8.25 -4.15
C LEU A 38 16.21 7.51 -2.98
N ILE A 39 16.52 6.22 -3.14
CA ILE A 39 17.08 5.38 -2.07
C ILE A 39 18.45 5.89 -1.60
N PRO A 40 19.46 6.09 -2.48
CA PRO A 40 20.77 6.58 -2.06
C PRO A 40 20.78 8.06 -1.63
N SER A 41 19.78 8.86 -2.02
CA SER A 41 19.68 10.28 -1.63
C SER A 41 18.91 10.49 -0.32
N CYS A 42 18.19 9.47 0.18
CA CYS A 42 17.48 9.55 1.45
C CYS A 42 18.41 9.31 2.64
N GLY A 43 18.59 10.33 3.49
CA GLY A 43 19.25 10.19 4.79
C GLY A 43 18.35 9.64 5.90
N SER A 44 17.04 9.59 5.68
CA SER A 44 16.05 9.08 6.64
C SER A 44 14.82 8.48 5.95
N TYR A 45 14.13 7.61 6.67
CA TYR A 45 12.85 7.05 6.30
C TYR A 45 11.92 7.02 7.51
N HIS A 46 10.61 7.06 7.28
CA HIS A 46 9.61 6.89 8.33
C HIS A 46 8.66 5.77 7.95
N LEU A 47 8.53 4.79 8.83
CA LEU A 47 7.71 3.60 8.63
C LEU A 47 6.70 3.50 9.77
N VAL A 48 5.42 3.37 9.43
CA VAL A 48 4.33 3.31 10.40
C VAL A 48 3.35 2.18 10.09
N GLY A 49 2.76 1.61 11.14
CA GLY A 49 1.73 0.58 11.01
C GLY A 49 2.23 -0.78 10.53
N LEU A 50 3.45 -1.18 10.93
CA LEU A 50 3.99 -2.52 10.64
C LEU A 50 3.14 -3.66 11.22
N ASP A 51 2.44 -3.38 12.31
CA ASP A 51 1.46 -4.26 12.96
C ASP A 51 0.13 -4.34 12.20
N THR A 52 -0.08 -3.49 11.19
CA THR A 52 -1.31 -3.42 10.42
C THR A 52 -1.16 -4.14 9.07
N PRO A 53 -2.25 -4.60 8.45
CA PRO A 53 -2.19 -5.16 7.09
C PRO A 53 -1.74 -4.14 6.04
N THR A 54 -1.76 -2.83 6.35
CA THR A 54 -1.43 -1.74 5.42
C THR A 54 -0.45 -0.74 6.04
N PRO A 55 0.85 -1.07 6.12
CA PRO A 55 1.86 -0.14 6.58
C PRO A 55 2.03 1.03 5.62
N PHE A 56 2.63 2.13 6.09
CA PHE A 56 3.01 3.27 5.25
C PHE A 56 4.48 3.61 5.43
N LEU A 57 5.14 3.93 4.33
CA LEU A 57 6.55 4.32 4.28
C LEU A 57 6.66 5.72 3.66
N GLN A 58 7.45 6.57 4.26
CA GLN A 58 7.79 7.89 3.72
C GLN A 58 9.29 7.95 3.40
N LEU A 59 9.61 8.31 2.16
CA LEU A 59 10.97 8.46 1.62
C LEU A 59 11.09 9.78 0.86
N ALA A 60 11.94 10.71 1.33
CA ALA A 60 12.20 12.02 0.71
C ALA A 60 10.94 12.76 0.21
N GLY A 61 9.84 12.71 0.98
CA GLY A 61 8.57 13.35 0.65
C GLY A 61 7.59 12.51 -0.17
N THR A 62 8.02 11.36 -0.68
CA THR A 62 7.14 10.37 -1.32
C THR A 62 6.49 9.51 -0.26
N VAL A 63 5.17 9.30 -0.37
CA VAL A 63 4.41 8.43 0.54
C VAL A 63 4.06 7.15 -0.19
N LEU A 64 4.42 6.02 0.40
CA LEU A 64 4.13 4.70 -0.13
C LEU A 64 3.21 3.93 0.81
N LYS A 65 2.22 3.27 0.22
CA LYS A 65 1.35 2.34 0.92
C LYS A 65 1.87 0.92 0.73
N GLY A 66 2.06 0.24 1.85
CA GLY A 66 2.56 -1.12 1.91
C GLY A 66 1.46 -2.18 2.00
N ARG A 67 1.85 -3.42 1.73
CA ARG A 67 1.09 -4.64 2.04
C ARG A 67 2.07 -5.75 2.45
N HIS A 68 1.64 -6.62 3.34
CA HIS A 68 2.39 -7.83 3.67
C HIS A 68 2.14 -8.91 2.61
N GLU A 69 3.20 -9.52 2.09
CA GLU A 69 3.12 -10.58 1.09
C GLU A 69 3.94 -11.79 1.54
N VAL A 70 3.34 -12.99 1.45
CA VAL A 70 4.01 -14.25 1.79
C VAL A 70 4.62 -14.81 0.51
N LEU A 71 5.92 -15.12 0.56
CA LEU A 71 6.66 -15.63 -0.58
C LEU A 71 6.35 -17.09 -0.86
N LEU A 72 6.35 -17.44 -2.15
CA LEU A 72 6.49 -18.81 -2.60
C LEU A 72 7.98 -19.19 -2.60
N GLY A 73 8.46 -19.70 -1.47
CA GLY A 73 9.84 -20.13 -1.30
C GLY A 73 10.49 -19.55 -0.06
N THR A 74 11.81 -19.41 -0.10
CA THR A 74 12.60 -18.83 0.98
C THR A 74 13.69 -17.97 0.36
N GLU A 75 13.73 -16.71 0.76
CA GLU A 75 14.83 -15.80 0.45
C GLU A 75 15.92 -15.98 1.51
N LEU A 76 17.18 -15.98 1.09
CA LEU A 76 18.33 -16.07 1.99
C LEU A 76 19.08 -14.75 1.97
N ILE A 77 19.21 -14.10 3.11
CA ILE A 77 20.03 -12.89 3.25
C ILE A 77 21.42 -13.29 3.73
N PHE A 78 22.41 -12.75 3.02
CA PHE A 78 23.81 -12.83 3.39
C PHE A 78 24.34 -11.43 3.64
N SER A 79 25.18 -11.28 4.67
CA SER A 79 25.94 -10.05 4.88
C SER A 79 27.35 -10.23 4.33
N GLN A 80 27.87 -9.21 3.66
CA GLN A 80 29.26 -9.17 3.20
C GLN A 80 30.04 -8.20 4.07
N HIS A 81 31.10 -8.71 4.70
CA HIS A 81 32.02 -7.90 5.49
C HIS A 81 33.45 -8.20 5.00
N GLU A 82 34.16 -7.15 4.57
CA GLU A 82 35.45 -7.27 3.89
C GLU A 82 35.37 -8.25 2.71
N ASP A 83 36.01 -9.42 2.82
CA ASP A 83 36.05 -10.48 1.80
C ASP A 83 35.28 -11.76 2.21
N ALA A 84 34.54 -11.72 3.33
CA ALA A 84 33.75 -12.84 3.82
C ALA A 84 32.25 -12.60 3.61
N VAL A 85 31.55 -13.63 3.13
CA VAL A 85 30.09 -13.68 3.04
C VAL A 85 29.59 -14.59 4.15
N SER A 86 28.70 -14.06 5.00
CA SER A 86 28.11 -14.81 6.11
C SER A 86 26.59 -14.87 5.98
N TYR A 87 26.02 -16.04 6.27
CA TYR A 87 24.57 -16.20 6.32
C TYR A 87 24.01 -15.35 7.46
N MET A 88 22.95 -14.59 7.17
CA MET A 88 22.30 -13.72 8.14
C MET A 88 20.93 -14.25 8.53
N GLU A 89 20.01 -14.43 7.56
CA GLU A 89 18.65 -14.89 7.86
C GLU A 89 17.94 -15.52 6.65
N SER A 90 16.89 -16.28 6.92
CA SER A 90 15.97 -16.81 5.92
C SER A 90 14.58 -16.15 6.03
N ILE A 91 14.11 -15.53 4.95
CA ILE A 91 12.87 -14.76 4.92
C ILE A 91 11.82 -15.48 4.08
N ARG A 92 10.56 -15.38 4.53
CA ARG A 92 9.37 -15.88 3.81
C ARG A 92 8.30 -14.81 3.59
N LYS A 93 8.58 -13.57 3.96
CA LYS A 93 7.62 -12.45 3.92
C LYS A 93 8.29 -11.19 3.40
N HIS A 94 7.65 -10.53 2.45
CA HIS A 94 8.04 -9.22 1.96
C HIS A 94 7.01 -8.17 2.36
N LEU A 95 7.44 -6.90 2.42
CA LEU A 95 6.55 -5.76 2.45
C LEU A 95 6.65 -5.02 1.11
N CYS A 96 5.57 -5.08 0.33
CA CYS A 96 5.53 -4.45 -0.99
C CYS A 96 4.90 -3.06 -0.89
N PHE A 97 5.59 -2.05 -1.39
CA PHE A 97 5.21 -0.64 -1.32
C PHE A 97 4.92 -0.06 -2.69
N LYS A 98 3.81 0.68 -2.77
CA LYS A 98 3.42 1.46 -3.95
C LYS A 98 3.18 2.92 -3.56
N GLU A 99 3.69 3.84 -4.36
CA GLU A 99 3.46 5.27 -4.17
C GLU A 99 1.96 5.61 -4.19
N VAL A 100 1.56 6.50 -3.28
CA VAL A 100 0.20 7.02 -3.14
C VAL A 100 0.21 8.52 -2.89
N HIS A 101 -0.85 9.19 -3.32
CA HIS A 101 -1.09 10.59 -2.94
C HIS A 101 -2.12 10.67 -1.81
N LEU A 102 -1.83 11.53 -0.85
CA LEU A 102 -2.73 11.81 0.25
C LEU A 102 -3.76 12.85 -0.20
N GLU A 103 -5.03 12.50 -0.08
CA GLU A 103 -6.15 13.40 -0.34
C GLU A 103 -6.84 13.77 0.97
N GLU A 104 -7.22 15.04 1.10
CA GLU A 104 -8.00 15.49 2.24
C GLU A 104 -9.41 14.88 2.21
N LYS A 105 -9.77 14.20 3.30
CA LYS A 105 -11.09 13.58 3.44
C LYS A 105 -12.17 14.67 3.53
N GLY A 106 -13.09 14.70 2.58
CA GLY A 106 -14.25 15.59 2.60
C GLY A 106 -14.23 16.71 1.56
N LYS A 107 -13.11 16.90 0.85
CA LYS A 107 -13.15 17.72 -0.39
C LYS A 107 -13.92 16.93 -1.45
N PRO A 108 -14.96 17.52 -2.07
CA PRO A 108 -15.58 16.88 -3.22
C PRO A 108 -14.50 16.74 -4.30
N LYS A 109 -14.20 15.49 -4.70
CA LYS A 109 -13.41 15.28 -5.91
C LYS A 109 -14.11 16.08 -7.01
N PRO A 110 -13.40 16.95 -7.74
CA PRO A 110 -13.99 17.55 -8.92
C PRO A 110 -14.49 16.36 -9.74
N LYS A 111 -15.81 16.28 -9.94
CA LYS A 111 -16.36 15.35 -10.92
C LYS A 111 -15.55 15.66 -12.16
N ALA A 112 -14.83 14.68 -12.69
CA ALA A 112 -14.17 14.84 -13.97
C ALA A 112 -15.24 15.38 -14.90
N ASP A 113 -15.13 16.67 -15.23
CA ASP A 113 -16.06 17.30 -16.14
C ASP A 113 -16.00 16.43 -17.39
N ALA A 114 -17.17 16.01 -17.85
CA ALA A 114 -17.35 15.16 -19.02
C ALA A 114 -17.02 15.92 -20.32
N CYS A 115 -15.93 16.71 -20.30
CA CYS A 115 -15.38 17.52 -21.37
C CYS A 115 -13.84 17.47 -21.33
N GLN A 116 -13.23 16.31 -21.06
CA GLN A 116 -11.93 16.06 -21.67
C GLN A 116 -12.21 15.78 -23.15
N LEU A 117 -12.37 16.85 -23.92
CA LEU A 117 -12.34 16.80 -25.37
C LEU A 117 -10.90 16.46 -25.74
N LEU A 118 -10.55 15.18 -25.65
CA LEU A 118 -9.28 14.66 -26.10
C LEU A 118 -9.22 14.96 -27.59
N LEU A 119 -8.31 15.85 -27.96
CA LEU A 119 -7.90 16.01 -29.35
C LEU A 119 -7.28 14.67 -29.75
N ASP A 120 -7.73 14.12 -30.87
CA ASP A 120 -7.10 12.96 -31.48
C ASP A 120 -5.68 13.36 -31.89
N CYS A 121 -4.67 12.72 -31.27
CA CYS A 121 -3.26 13.05 -31.43
C CYS A 121 -2.76 12.93 -32.87
N ILE A 122 -3.50 12.21 -33.72
CA ILE A 122 -3.15 11.97 -35.13
C ILE A 122 -3.77 13.03 -36.05
N THR A 123 -5.00 13.46 -35.75
CA THR A 123 -5.76 14.33 -36.67
C THR A 123 -5.92 15.76 -36.16
N GLY A 124 -5.60 16.03 -34.89
CA GLY A 124 -5.78 17.34 -34.25
C GLY A 124 -7.24 17.76 -34.12
N LYS A 125 -8.20 16.86 -34.36
CA LYS A 125 -9.64 17.12 -34.26
C LYS A 125 -10.19 16.57 -32.95
N LEU A 126 -11.29 17.16 -32.51
CA LEU A 126 -12.00 16.70 -31.31
C LEU A 126 -12.45 15.23 -31.46
N ALA A 127 -12.11 14.38 -30.48
CA ALA A 127 -12.62 13.02 -30.43
C ALA A 127 -14.15 13.00 -30.29
N PRO A 128 -14.88 12.14 -31.01
CA PRO A 128 -16.32 12.00 -30.90
C PRO A 128 -16.74 11.61 -29.48
N LEU A 129 -17.75 12.29 -28.93
CA LEU A 129 -18.26 11.98 -27.60
C LEU A 129 -18.82 10.56 -27.52
N PRO A 130 -18.57 9.82 -26.42
CA PRO A 130 -19.10 8.48 -26.25
C PRO A 130 -20.64 8.51 -26.24
N ARG A 131 -21.25 7.77 -27.17
CA ARG A 131 -22.71 7.65 -27.28
C ARG A 131 -23.28 7.04 -26.00
N ARG A 132 -24.09 7.82 -25.28
CA ARG A 132 -24.85 7.39 -24.10
C ARG A 132 -25.80 6.24 -24.48
N ARG A 133 -25.51 5.01 -24.04
CA ARG A 133 -26.43 3.87 -24.17
C ARG A 133 -27.68 4.16 -23.33
N ARG A 134 -28.85 4.21 -23.97
CA ARG A 134 -30.15 4.29 -23.27
C ARG A 134 -30.36 2.98 -22.52
N THR A 135 -30.51 3.03 -21.21
CA THR A 135 -31.03 1.91 -20.42
C THR A 135 -32.50 1.67 -20.77
N PRO A 136 -32.95 0.42 -20.96
CA PRO A 136 -34.35 0.13 -21.23
C PRO A 136 -35.19 0.46 -19.99
N LYS A 137 -36.34 1.12 -20.19
CA LYS A 137 -37.34 1.33 -19.15
C LYS A 137 -37.97 -0.02 -18.81
N ILE A 138 -37.79 -0.48 -17.57
CA ILE A 138 -38.61 -1.57 -17.02
C ILE A 138 -40.03 -1.01 -16.84
N ALA A 139 -40.98 -1.56 -17.59
CA ALA A 139 -42.39 -1.29 -17.38
C ALA A 139 -42.83 -2.06 -16.13
N VAL A 140 -43.26 -1.32 -15.09
CA VAL A 140 -43.96 -1.90 -13.94
C VAL A 140 -45.39 -2.18 -14.40
N VAL A 141 -45.75 -3.46 -14.44
CA VAL A 141 -47.14 -3.91 -14.61
C VAL A 141 -47.81 -3.84 -13.24
N PRO A 142 -48.96 -3.17 -13.09
CA PRO A 142 -49.75 -3.29 -11.87
C PRO A 142 -50.56 -4.59 -11.94
N GLU A 143 -50.35 -5.49 -10.97
CA GLU A 143 -51.30 -6.57 -10.74
C GLU A 143 -52.46 -6.03 -9.88
N ASP A 144 -53.59 -5.81 -10.54
CA ASP A 144 -54.91 -5.77 -9.92
C ASP A 144 -55.51 -7.18 -10.01
N TYR A 145 -55.71 -7.81 -8.84
CA TYR A 145 -56.81 -8.70 -8.38
C TYR A 145 -56.35 -9.76 -7.38
#